data_AF-A0A162IFH5-F1
#
_entry.id   AF-A0A162IFH5-F1
#
_cell.length_a   1.000
_cell.length_b   1.000
_cell.length_c   1.000
_cell.angle_alpha   90.00
_cell.angle_beta   90.00
_cell.angle_gamma   90.00
#
_symmetry.space_group_name_H-M   'P 1'
#
loop_
_entity.id
_entity.type
_entity.pdbx_description
1 polymer ?
#
loop_
_entity_poly.entity_id
_entity_poly.type
_entity_poly.pdbx_seq_one_letter_code
_entity_poly.pdbx_strand_id
1 'polypeptide(L)'
;MKLSLTAAAVLLVDLSVADDVACPAGYKAGDRWCQTAGAASDILYCNSKQAGLPISHCPGRCVNTGSRSAYCEFSGWDDKCDKNPSYNVWCVRDGGPSGIRVCGADGRFPVTSFCDGVCQSNGGHAVCLPEGWDVKCPDGVQEGRSYCDVEAGPGKIRKCDNGRFVVTKTCKDICDPNYAISGARALLVPYEAHHVVKYHGWMQDPDIREATASEPMTLEEEYENQQSWRTSADKLTFIICKPATTADTSITAQKQDASARMVGDVNFFLYADDEEGQGGGTDNALIGEVDVMIAAKEHRGRGYGEAAVRHLLLYIQTHLDAVLEEQPGNRSLRALMVKIQQGNRGSRGLFEKLGFAQQGDVNYFGEVKMVLDWRDGVRDRDAAWAAAAREHREVKYEAAP
;
A
#
# COMPACT_ATOMS: atom_id res chain seq x y z
N MET A 1 -58.89 -18.41 39.12
CA MET A 1 -57.86 -17.50 38.56
C MET A 1 -57.32 -18.20 37.32
N LYS A 2 -57.67 -17.74 36.10
CA LYS A 2 -56.83 -16.86 35.23
C LYS A 2 -55.44 -17.50 35.02
N LEU A 3 -54.93 -17.83 33.83
CA LEU A 3 -55.17 -17.32 32.48
C LEU A 3 -54.65 -18.34 31.43
N SER A 4 -55.15 -18.19 30.21
CA SER A 4 -54.69 -18.74 28.93
C SER A 4 -53.19 -18.58 28.65
N LEU A 5 -52.58 -19.56 27.99
CA LEU A 5 -51.53 -19.33 26.98
C LEU A 5 -51.54 -20.48 25.96
N THR A 6 -52.08 -20.18 24.79
CA THR A 6 -51.98 -20.94 23.55
C THR A 6 -50.52 -21.06 23.11
N ALA A 7 -50.13 -22.27 22.70
CA ALA A 7 -48.86 -22.53 22.04
C ALA A 7 -48.82 -21.80 20.68
N ALA A 8 -48.06 -20.72 20.59
CA ALA A 8 -47.58 -20.20 19.32
C ALA A 8 -46.25 -20.91 19.04
N ALA A 9 -46.26 -21.81 18.06
CA ALA A 9 -45.05 -22.28 17.43
C ALA A 9 -44.31 -21.06 16.88
N VAL A 10 -43.15 -20.75 17.46
CA VAL A 10 -42.20 -19.82 16.86
C VAL A 10 -41.61 -20.58 15.67
N LEU A 11 -42.21 -20.35 14.49
CA LEU A 11 -41.53 -20.53 13.23
C LEU A 11 -40.35 -19.53 13.27
N LEU A 12 -39.15 -20.04 13.57
CA LEU A 12 -37.93 -19.36 13.16
C LEU A 12 -37.92 -19.44 11.64
N VAL A 13 -38.46 -18.40 11.00
CA VAL A 13 -38.20 -18.13 9.59
C VAL A 13 -36.75 -17.71 9.53
N ASP A 14 -35.90 -18.60 9.02
CA ASP A 14 -34.65 -18.22 8.40
C ASP A 14 -34.93 -17.03 7.49
N LEU A 15 -34.40 -15.84 7.82
CA LEU A 15 -34.28 -14.75 6.86
C LEU A 15 -33.17 -15.16 5.89
N SER A 16 -33.54 -16.07 4.99
CA SER A 16 -32.81 -16.37 3.78
C SER A 16 -32.51 -15.05 3.06
N VAL A 17 -31.23 -14.90 2.70
CA VAL A 17 -30.71 -14.13 1.58
C VAL A 17 -31.83 -13.67 0.65
N ALA A 18 -32.03 -12.36 0.51
CA ALA A 18 -32.98 -11.80 -0.46
C ALA A 18 -32.72 -12.46 -1.82
N ASP A 19 -33.72 -13.18 -2.33
CA ASP A 19 -33.65 -13.93 -3.57
C ASP A 19 -33.12 -13.03 -4.70
N ASP A 20 -32.16 -13.52 -5.50
CA ASP A 20 -31.62 -12.82 -6.66
C ASP A 20 -32.77 -12.37 -7.59
N VAL A 21 -33.05 -11.07 -7.63
CA VAL A 21 -34.17 -10.52 -8.41
C VAL A 21 -33.76 -10.46 -9.87
N ALA A 22 -34.42 -11.23 -10.74
CA ALA A 22 -34.11 -11.18 -12.17
C ALA A 22 -34.34 -9.78 -12.76
N CYS A 23 -33.39 -9.31 -13.56
CA CYS A 23 -33.49 -8.03 -14.26
C CYS A 23 -34.71 -7.96 -15.19
N PRO A 24 -35.40 -6.81 -15.28
CA PRO A 24 -36.50 -6.62 -16.20
C PRO A 24 -36.08 -6.87 -17.66
N ALA A 25 -37.00 -7.41 -18.46
CA ALA A 25 -36.73 -7.73 -19.84
C ALA A 25 -36.20 -6.52 -20.62
N GLY A 26 -35.04 -6.68 -21.26
CA GLY A 26 -34.36 -5.62 -22.02
C GLY A 26 -33.28 -4.87 -21.26
N TYR A 27 -33.17 -5.02 -19.94
CA TYR A 27 -32.09 -4.42 -19.13
C TYR A 27 -30.78 -5.21 -19.28
N LYS A 28 -29.65 -4.50 -19.30
CA LYS A 28 -28.29 -5.03 -19.44
C LYS A 28 -27.48 -4.79 -18.16
N ALA A 29 -26.33 -5.46 -18.05
CA ALA A 29 -25.40 -5.23 -16.94
C ALA A 29 -25.04 -3.74 -16.85
N GLY A 30 -25.24 -3.15 -15.66
CA GLY A 30 -25.09 -1.72 -15.39
C GLY A 30 -26.39 -0.90 -15.39
N ASP A 31 -27.49 -1.42 -15.95
CA ASP A 31 -28.80 -0.76 -15.92
C ASP A 31 -29.42 -0.82 -14.50
N ARG A 32 -30.27 0.16 -14.18
CA ARG A 32 -30.85 0.34 -12.84
C ARG A 32 -32.36 0.47 -12.88
N TRP A 33 -33.06 -0.15 -11.95
CA TRP A 33 -34.51 -0.02 -11.83
C TRP A 33 -34.97 -0.03 -10.37
N CYS A 34 -36.16 0.51 -10.15
CA CYS A 34 -36.86 0.47 -8.88
C CYS A 34 -37.58 -0.86 -8.72
N GLN A 35 -37.38 -1.54 -7.59
CA GLN A 35 -38.28 -2.61 -7.14
C GLN A 35 -38.98 -2.15 -5.87
N THR A 36 -40.31 -2.23 -5.89
CA THR A 36 -41.13 -1.98 -4.70
C THR A 36 -41.35 -3.30 -3.97
N ALA A 37 -40.67 -3.49 -2.84
CA ALA A 37 -41.01 -4.52 -1.87
C ALA A 37 -41.71 -3.85 -0.68
N GLY A 38 -43.02 -3.59 -0.81
CA GLY A 38 -43.82 -2.99 0.25
C GLY A 38 -43.72 -1.46 0.35
N ALA A 39 -43.72 -0.92 1.57
CA ALA A 39 -43.83 0.52 1.85
C ALA A 39 -42.53 1.33 1.63
N ALA A 40 -41.43 0.66 1.31
CA ALA A 40 -40.15 1.25 0.93
C ALA A 40 -39.70 0.69 -0.42
N SER A 41 -39.02 1.51 -1.23
CA SER A 41 -38.52 1.10 -2.55
C SER A 41 -37.02 0.89 -2.48
N ASP A 42 -36.47 -0.08 -3.20
CA ASP A 42 -35.02 -0.25 -3.37
C ASP A 42 -34.62 0.03 -4.81
N ILE A 43 -33.43 0.62 -5.00
CA ILE A 43 -32.80 0.73 -6.32
C ILE A 43 -31.85 -0.46 -6.49
N LEU A 44 -32.12 -1.25 -7.52
CA LEU A 44 -31.32 -2.40 -7.90
C LEU A 44 -30.47 -2.09 -9.13
N TYR A 45 -29.30 -2.72 -9.25
CA TYR A 45 -28.56 -2.80 -10.51
C TYR A 45 -28.50 -4.21 -11.06
N CYS A 46 -28.53 -4.29 -12.40
CA CYS A 46 -28.25 -5.51 -13.13
C CYS A 46 -26.75 -5.81 -13.13
N ASN A 47 -26.37 -6.98 -12.62
CA ASN A 47 -25.01 -7.48 -12.78
C ASN A 47 -24.83 -8.23 -14.12
N SER A 48 -23.62 -8.77 -14.36
CA SER A 48 -23.26 -9.49 -15.59
C SER A 48 -24.09 -10.76 -15.85
N LYS A 49 -24.75 -11.30 -14.82
CA LYS A 49 -25.64 -12.47 -14.90
C LYS A 49 -27.12 -12.08 -15.00
N GLN A 50 -27.44 -10.80 -15.20
CA GLN A 50 -28.80 -10.26 -15.17
C GLN A 50 -29.54 -10.50 -13.84
N ALA A 51 -28.80 -10.63 -12.75
CA ALA A 51 -29.34 -10.60 -11.41
C ALA A 51 -29.29 -9.17 -10.84
N GLY A 52 -30.37 -8.79 -10.18
CA GLY A 52 -30.58 -7.51 -9.52
C GLY A 52 -30.03 -7.52 -8.12
N LEU A 53 -29.04 -6.68 -7.88
CA LEU A 53 -28.44 -6.51 -6.57
C LEU A 53 -28.84 -5.14 -5.99
N PRO A 54 -29.18 -5.06 -4.69
CA PRO A 54 -29.50 -3.78 -4.06
C PRO A 54 -28.26 -2.90 -3.96
N ILE A 55 -28.39 -1.66 -4.44
CA ILE A 55 -27.34 -0.63 -4.31
C ILE A 55 -27.68 0.34 -3.19
N SER A 56 -28.96 0.72 -3.11
CA SER A 56 -29.40 1.77 -2.18
C SER A 56 -30.86 1.59 -1.80
N HIS A 57 -31.13 1.73 -0.51
CA HIS A 57 -32.48 1.86 0.01
C HIS A 57 -33.05 3.23 -0.37
N CYS A 58 -34.24 3.28 -0.96
CA CYS A 58 -34.95 4.50 -1.34
C CYS A 58 -36.14 4.73 -0.38
N PRO A 59 -35.96 5.57 0.65
CA PRO A 59 -37.02 5.89 1.61
C PRO A 59 -38.13 6.78 1.03
N GLY A 60 -37.98 7.26 -0.21
CA GLY A 60 -38.94 8.09 -0.94
C GLY A 60 -39.64 7.35 -2.08
N ARG A 61 -40.23 8.09 -3.03
CA ARG A 61 -40.85 7.49 -4.21
C ARG A 61 -39.77 7.14 -5.24
N CYS A 62 -39.51 5.86 -5.47
CA CYS A 62 -38.60 5.47 -6.53
C CYS A 62 -39.26 5.63 -7.93
N VAL A 63 -38.55 6.28 -8.85
CA VAL A 63 -39.00 6.60 -10.21
C VAL A 63 -38.07 5.96 -11.23
N ASN A 64 -38.63 5.12 -12.10
CA ASN A 64 -37.94 4.61 -13.28
C ASN A 64 -37.95 5.66 -14.40
N THR A 65 -36.80 5.87 -15.02
CA THR A 65 -36.63 6.73 -16.21
C THR A 65 -36.74 5.89 -17.49
N GLY A 66 -37.11 6.54 -18.60
CA GLY A 66 -37.18 5.88 -19.92
C GLY A 66 -35.83 5.40 -20.47
N SER A 67 -34.72 5.76 -19.82
CA SER A 67 -33.34 5.42 -20.20
C SER A 67 -32.75 4.25 -19.39
N ARG A 68 -33.59 3.34 -18.86
CA ARG A 68 -33.16 2.16 -18.07
C ARG A 68 -32.34 2.51 -16.82
N SER A 69 -32.69 3.63 -16.20
CA SER A 69 -32.15 4.08 -14.93
C SER A 69 -33.29 4.36 -13.95
N ALA A 70 -33.01 4.36 -12.66
CA ALA A 70 -33.95 4.66 -11.59
C ALA A 70 -33.36 5.67 -10.60
N TYR A 71 -34.22 6.48 -9.99
CA TYR A 71 -33.84 7.44 -8.95
C TYR A 71 -34.91 7.54 -7.86
N CYS A 72 -34.56 8.11 -6.70
CA CYS A 72 -35.46 8.29 -5.56
C CYS A 72 -35.95 9.75 -5.50
N GLU A 73 -37.26 9.96 -5.56
CA GLU A 73 -37.93 11.28 -5.51
C GLU A 73 -38.54 11.52 -4.12
N PHE A 74 -38.36 12.73 -3.58
CA PHE A 74 -38.97 13.18 -2.33
C PHE A 74 -39.78 14.46 -2.59
N SER A 75 -40.99 14.54 -2.02
CA SER A 75 -41.83 15.75 -2.14
C SER A 75 -41.31 16.87 -1.24
N GLY A 76 -40.92 18.00 -1.83
CA GLY A 76 -40.72 19.28 -1.10
C GLY A 76 -39.46 20.10 -1.43
N TRP A 77 -38.76 19.88 -2.56
CA TRP A 77 -37.46 20.51 -2.84
C TRP A 77 -37.43 21.10 -4.25
N ASP A 78 -36.82 22.28 -4.44
CA ASP A 78 -36.85 23.06 -5.69
C ASP A 78 -35.92 22.45 -6.78
N ASP A 79 -36.44 22.30 -8.01
CA ASP A 79 -36.00 21.31 -9.02
C ASP A 79 -34.91 21.78 -10.02
N LYS A 80 -34.12 22.82 -9.73
CA LYS A 80 -33.18 23.40 -10.74
C LYS A 80 -31.76 23.65 -10.21
N CYS A 81 -30.76 23.02 -10.85
CA CYS A 81 -29.34 23.36 -10.69
C CYS A 81 -28.82 24.26 -11.83
N ASP A 82 -27.93 25.22 -11.51
CA ASP A 82 -27.32 26.14 -12.49
C ASP A 82 -26.37 25.41 -13.46
N LYS A 83 -26.57 25.61 -14.76
CA LYS A 83 -25.84 24.93 -15.84
C LYS A 83 -24.44 25.54 -16.05
N ASN A 84 -23.46 25.17 -15.22
CA ASN A 84 -22.05 25.46 -15.51
C ASN A 84 -21.25 24.15 -15.69
N PRO A 85 -20.76 23.82 -16.90
CA PRO A 85 -20.32 22.47 -17.28
C PRO A 85 -19.00 21.97 -16.68
N SER A 86 -18.36 22.71 -15.76
CA SER A 86 -17.01 22.39 -15.27
C SER A 86 -16.97 21.70 -13.89
N TYR A 87 -18.10 21.56 -13.18
CA TYR A 87 -18.11 21.12 -11.77
C TYR A 87 -19.38 20.34 -11.42
N ASN A 88 -19.39 19.02 -11.66
CA ASN A 88 -20.64 18.24 -11.65
C ASN A 88 -20.99 17.55 -10.31
N VAL A 89 -20.23 17.71 -9.21
CA VAL A 89 -20.49 16.97 -7.96
C VAL A 89 -20.50 17.89 -6.72
N TRP A 90 -21.61 17.94 -5.98
CA TRP A 90 -21.79 18.80 -4.80
C TRP A 90 -22.45 18.06 -3.62
N CYS A 91 -22.11 18.48 -2.41
CA CYS A 91 -22.78 18.09 -1.17
C CYS A 91 -23.93 19.04 -0.89
N VAL A 92 -25.12 18.51 -0.61
CA VAL A 92 -26.28 19.33 -0.24
C VAL A 92 -26.64 19.02 1.22
N ARG A 93 -26.75 20.06 2.05
CA ARG A 93 -27.15 19.99 3.46
C ARG A 93 -28.37 20.87 3.66
N ASP A 94 -29.56 20.28 3.79
CA ASP A 94 -30.77 20.99 4.21
C ASP A 94 -31.65 20.09 5.09
N GLY A 95 -31.29 20.02 6.38
CA GLY A 95 -32.15 19.46 7.43
C GLY A 95 -32.27 17.92 7.53
N GLY A 96 -31.49 17.15 6.76
CA GLY A 96 -31.45 15.68 6.79
C GLY A 96 -30.04 15.10 6.56
N PRO A 97 -29.87 13.76 6.47
CA PRO A 97 -28.56 13.10 6.34
C PRO A 97 -27.78 13.58 5.10
N SER A 98 -26.47 13.79 5.26
CA SER A 98 -25.59 14.31 4.21
C SER A 98 -25.53 13.38 3.00
N GLY A 99 -25.57 13.93 1.78
CA GLY A 99 -25.44 13.13 0.56
C GLY A 99 -24.72 13.87 -0.56
N ILE A 100 -24.13 13.11 -1.48
CA ILE A 100 -23.51 13.61 -2.70
C ILE A 100 -24.56 13.58 -3.83
N ARG A 101 -24.71 14.71 -4.54
CA ARG A 101 -25.54 14.79 -5.76
C ARG A 101 -24.71 15.18 -6.98
N VAL A 102 -25.06 14.60 -8.13
CA VAL A 102 -24.54 14.94 -9.45
C VAL A 102 -25.63 15.66 -10.24
N CYS A 103 -25.36 16.83 -10.83
CA CYS A 103 -26.33 17.54 -11.68
C CYS A 103 -26.34 16.89 -13.07
N GLY A 104 -27.51 16.42 -13.51
CA GLY A 104 -27.73 15.83 -14.83
C GLY A 104 -27.77 16.91 -15.91
N ALA A 105 -27.51 16.51 -17.16
CA ALA A 105 -27.45 17.43 -18.31
C ALA A 105 -28.77 18.17 -18.62
N ASP A 106 -29.89 17.69 -18.07
CA ASP A 106 -31.22 18.30 -18.15
C ASP A 106 -31.49 19.36 -17.07
N GLY A 107 -30.55 19.58 -16.14
CA GLY A 107 -30.66 20.53 -15.03
C GLY A 107 -31.37 19.97 -13.79
N ARG A 108 -31.51 18.64 -13.70
CA ARG A 108 -32.11 17.92 -12.56
C ARG A 108 -31.07 17.05 -11.85
N PHE A 109 -31.36 16.53 -10.65
CA PHE A 109 -30.45 15.66 -9.88
C PHE A 109 -30.82 14.16 -10.04
N PRO A 110 -30.19 13.39 -10.94
CA PRO A 110 -30.64 12.03 -11.23
C PRO A 110 -30.14 10.94 -10.26
N VAL A 111 -29.18 11.20 -9.36
CA VAL A 111 -28.64 10.17 -8.46
C VAL A 111 -28.27 10.74 -7.08
N THR A 112 -28.68 10.05 -6.01
CA THR A 112 -28.26 10.27 -4.62
C THR A 112 -27.36 9.13 -4.16
N SER A 113 -26.13 9.42 -3.73
CA SER A 113 -25.38 8.54 -2.83
C SER A 113 -25.40 9.15 -1.43
N PHE A 114 -25.99 8.42 -0.48
CA PHE A 114 -26.07 8.84 0.92
C PHE A 114 -24.78 8.53 1.66
N CYS A 115 -24.46 9.36 2.66
CA CYS A 115 -23.28 9.21 3.46
C CYS A 115 -23.63 9.12 4.93
N ASP A 116 -23.12 8.11 5.62
CA ASP A 116 -23.29 7.90 7.07
C ASP A 116 -22.45 8.89 7.91
N GLY A 117 -22.09 10.04 7.35
CA GLY A 117 -21.21 11.03 7.96
C GLY A 117 -21.29 12.40 7.28
N VAL A 118 -20.24 13.22 7.40
CA VAL A 118 -20.23 14.61 6.91
C VAL A 118 -19.75 14.68 5.45
N CYS A 119 -20.60 15.16 4.55
CA CYS A 119 -20.24 15.43 3.15
C CYS A 119 -19.65 16.85 3.01
N GLN A 120 -18.49 17.01 2.37
CA GLN A 120 -17.95 18.32 1.96
C GLN A 120 -17.52 18.36 0.48
N SER A 121 -17.65 19.53 -0.15
CA SER A 121 -17.29 19.78 -1.56
C SER A 121 -16.00 20.60 -1.68
N ASN A 122 -15.13 20.25 -2.63
CA ASN A 122 -13.91 20.97 -2.98
C ASN A 122 -13.73 21.01 -4.51
N GLY A 123 -13.73 22.19 -5.11
CA GLY A 123 -13.31 22.40 -6.51
C GLY A 123 -14.00 21.52 -7.56
N GLY A 124 -15.26 21.10 -7.34
CA GLY A 124 -16.02 20.21 -8.25
C GLY A 124 -16.13 18.74 -7.83
N HIS A 125 -15.54 18.36 -6.71
CA HIS A 125 -15.59 17.01 -6.15
C HIS A 125 -16.25 17.03 -4.75
N ALA A 126 -16.91 15.94 -4.37
CA ALA A 126 -17.53 15.79 -3.05
C ALA A 126 -17.07 14.50 -2.36
N VAL A 127 -16.79 14.55 -1.06
CA VAL A 127 -16.28 13.42 -0.26
C VAL A 127 -17.03 13.32 1.07
N CYS A 128 -17.22 12.10 1.56
CA CYS A 128 -17.90 11.80 2.82
C CYS A 128 -16.94 11.30 3.91
N LEU A 129 -16.99 11.96 5.07
CA LEU A 129 -16.13 11.72 6.24
C LEU A 129 -16.91 11.10 7.40
N PRO A 130 -16.32 10.21 8.23
CA PRO A 130 -16.97 9.67 9.43
C PRO A 130 -17.36 10.75 10.46
N GLU A 131 -18.31 10.45 11.33
CA GLU A 131 -18.78 11.36 12.38
C GLU A 131 -17.67 11.64 13.42
N GLY A 132 -17.40 12.91 13.73
CA GLY A 132 -16.41 13.34 14.76
C GLY A 132 -15.04 13.82 14.26
N TRP A 133 -14.82 13.94 12.95
CA TRP A 133 -13.54 14.43 12.41
C TRP A 133 -13.52 15.95 12.22
N ASP A 134 -12.61 16.64 12.91
CA ASP A 134 -12.30 18.07 12.71
C ASP A 134 -11.03 18.23 11.85
N VAL A 135 -11.05 19.15 10.88
CA VAL A 135 -10.08 19.25 9.76
C VAL A 135 -8.98 20.28 10.04
N LYS A 136 -8.76 20.62 11.30
CA LYS A 136 -7.81 21.66 11.73
C LYS A 136 -6.47 21.02 12.08
N CYS A 137 -5.37 21.61 11.62
CA CYS A 137 -4.04 21.14 11.99
C CYS A 137 -3.84 21.28 13.51
N PRO A 138 -3.31 20.27 14.22
CA PRO A 138 -3.01 20.31 15.64
C PRO A 138 -2.13 21.51 15.97
N ASP A 139 -2.34 22.09 17.15
CA ASP A 139 -1.55 23.21 17.62
C ASP A 139 -0.05 22.86 17.62
N GLY A 140 0.74 23.59 16.84
CA GLY A 140 2.20 23.41 16.70
C GLY A 140 2.67 22.79 15.38
N VAL A 141 1.79 22.36 14.47
CA VAL A 141 2.19 21.80 13.16
C VAL A 141 2.43 22.92 12.13
N GLN A 142 3.63 22.97 11.55
CA GLN A 142 4.00 23.96 10.53
C GLN A 142 3.43 23.64 9.13
N GLU A 143 3.04 24.69 8.41
CA GLU A 143 2.54 24.62 7.03
C GLU A 143 3.55 23.95 6.08
N GLY A 144 3.06 23.05 5.23
CA GLY A 144 3.89 22.33 4.26
C GLY A 144 4.55 21.04 4.76
N ARG A 145 4.47 20.69 6.06
CA ARG A 145 5.02 19.44 6.59
C ARG A 145 4.03 18.28 6.51
N SER A 146 4.55 17.10 6.14
CA SER A 146 3.85 15.82 6.15
C SER A 146 3.87 15.19 7.55
N TYR A 147 2.79 14.52 7.95
CA TYR A 147 2.70 13.79 9.21
C TYR A 147 1.99 12.44 9.03
N CYS A 148 2.42 11.43 9.79
CA CYS A 148 1.81 10.10 9.82
C CYS A 148 0.65 10.09 10.81
N ASP A 149 -0.53 9.69 10.34
CA ASP A 149 -1.70 9.53 11.20
C ASP A 149 -1.83 8.09 11.68
N VAL A 150 -1.56 7.88 12.97
CA VAL A 150 -1.60 6.57 13.65
C VAL A 150 -3.03 6.10 13.98
N GLU A 151 -4.03 6.99 13.99
CA GLU A 151 -5.43 6.64 14.30
C GLU A 151 -6.24 6.27 13.06
N ALA A 152 -5.74 6.61 11.86
CA ALA A 152 -6.42 6.38 10.58
C ALA A 152 -6.24 4.97 9.98
N GLY A 153 -5.62 4.04 10.72
CA GLY A 153 -5.16 2.74 10.20
C GLY A 153 -3.88 2.87 9.36
N PRO A 154 -3.30 1.73 8.90
CA PRO A 154 -1.97 1.73 8.31
C PRO A 154 -1.87 2.61 7.06
N GLY A 155 -0.96 3.60 7.09
CA GLY A 155 -0.37 4.20 5.90
C GLY A 155 -1.05 5.43 5.30
N LYS A 156 -1.56 6.39 6.09
CA LYS A 156 -2.00 7.69 5.54
C LYS A 156 -1.08 8.82 6.00
N ILE A 157 -0.25 9.31 5.08
CA ILE A 157 0.50 10.55 5.25
C ILE A 157 -0.43 11.70 4.88
N ARG A 158 -0.52 12.68 5.78
CA ARG A 158 -1.33 13.89 5.60
C ARG A 158 -0.43 15.11 5.60
N LYS A 159 -0.82 16.16 4.87
CA LYS A 159 -0.08 17.42 4.80
C LYS A 159 -1.00 18.56 5.24
N CYS A 160 -0.47 19.48 6.05
CA CYS A 160 -1.16 20.73 6.38
C CYS A 160 -0.93 21.74 5.24
N ASP A 161 -2.00 22.17 4.58
CA ASP A 161 -2.01 23.16 3.50
C ASP A 161 -3.12 24.19 3.74
N ASN A 162 -2.77 25.48 3.85
CA ASN A 162 -3.68 26.58 4.18
C ASN A 162 -4.53 26.34 5.45
N GLY A 163 -3.91 25.78 6.49
CA GLY A 163 -4.55 25.53 7.78
C GLY A 163 -5.58 24.39 7.78
N ARG A 164 -5.63 23.59 6.71
CA ARG A 164 -6.47 22.40 6.59
C ARG A 164 -5.67 21.17 6.20
N PHE A 165 -6.14 20.01 6.63
CA PHE A 165 -5.56 18.75 6.22
C PHE A 165 -5.94 18.37 4.80
N VAL A 166 -4.92 18.10 3.99
CA VAL A 166 -5.07 17.50 2.66
C VAL A 166 -4.50 16.09 2.74
N VAL A 167 -5.33 15.09 2.47
CA VAL A 167 -4.88 13.70 2.28
C VAL A 167 -4.09 13.69 0.99
N THR A 168 -2.77 13.56 1.08
CA THR A 168 -1.89 13.80 -0.07
C THR A 168 -1.44 12.53 -0.77
N LYS A 169 -1.48 11.35 -0.14
CA LYS A 169 -1.30 10.03 -0.78
C LYS A 169 -1.62 8.92 0.23
N THR A 170 -2.11 7.78 -0.25
CA THR A 170 -1.96 6.51 0.48
C THR A 170 -0.50 6.10 0.43
N CYS A 171 0.11 5.67 1.54
CA CYS A 171 1.35 4.89 1.50
C CYS A 171 1.06 3.59 0.75
N LYS A 172 1.32 3.62 -0.54
CA LYS A 172 1.25 2.55 -1.54
C LYS A 172 1.80 3.27 -2.76
N ASP A 173 3.03 3.03 -3.19
CA ASP A 173 3.24 2.08 -4.27
C ASP A 173 4.71 1.62 -4.42
N ILE A 174 5.61 2.01 -3.51
CA ILE A 174 7.05 1.62 -3.62
C ILE A 174 7.37 0.31 -2.90
N CYS A 175 6.63 0.03 -1.84
CA CYS A 175 6.50 -1.28 -1.23
C CYS A 175 5.01 -1.54 -1.24
N ASP A 176 4.42 -1.93 -2.38
CA ASP A 176 3.05 -2.45 -2.29
C ASP A 176 3.13 -3.62 -1.29
N PRO A 177 2.45 -3.56 -0.12
CA PRO A 177 2.38 -4.69 0.82
C PRO A 177 2.01 -6.01 0.15
N ASN A 178 1.52 -5.93 -1.08
CA ASN A 178 0.98 -7.03 -1.83
C ASN A 178 1.97 -7.62 -2.83
N TYR A 179 3.29 -7.33 -2.82
CA TYR A 179 4.25 -8.07 -3.66
C TYR A 179 5.45 -8.63 -2.90
N ALA A 180 5.82 -9.84 -3.30
CA ALA A 180 7.07 -10.50 -2.97
C ALA A 180 7.89 -10.69 -4.26
N ILE A 181 9.20 -10.78 -4.13
CA ILE A 181 10.11 -10.96 -5.27
C ILE A 181 10.58 -12.41 -5.27
N SER A 182 10.13 -13.17 -6.26
CA SER A 182 10.52 -14.56 -6.48
C SER A 182 11.67 -14.64 -7.48
N GLY A 183 12.73 -15.34 -7.09
CA GLY A 183 13.84 -15.72 -7.96
C GLY A 183 14.23 -17.19 -7.78
N ALA A 184 15.12 -17.69 -8.64
CA ALA A 184 15.48 -19.11 -8.63
C ALA A 184 16.21 -19.56 -7.34
N ARG A 185 16.91 -18.65 -6.68
CA ARG A 185 17.71 -18.94 -5.48
C ARG A 185 17.20 -18.31 -4.20
N ALA A 186 16.39 -17.27 -4.27
CA ALA A 186 15.88 -16.54 -3.11
C ALA A 186 14.45 -16.07 -3.36
N LEU A 187 13.65 -16.07 -2.30
CA LEU A 187 12.38 -15.37 -2.23
C LEU A 187 12.58 -14.17 -1.30
N LEU A 188 12.23 -12.97 -1.74
CA LEU A 188 12.21 -11.78 -0.89
C LEU A 188 10.77 -11.44 -0.56
N VAL A 189 10.43 -11.41 0.72
CA VAL A 189 9.09 -11.01 1.18
C VAL A 189 9.20 -9.73 2.01
N PRO A 190 8.16 -8.88 2.04
CA PRO A 190 8.14 -7.73 2.93
C PRO A 190 8.42 -8.14 4.38
N TYR A 191 9.17 -7.31 5.12
CA TYR A 191 9.38 -7.54 6.55
C TYR A 191 8.08 -7.25 7.33
N GLU A 192 7.54 -8.25 8.00
CA GLU A 192 6.21 -8.25 8.61
C GLU A 192 6.31 -8.76 10.06
N ALA A 193 5.33 -8.44 10.89
CA ALA A 193 5.38 -8.69 12.33
C ALA A 193 5.67 -10.16 12.71
N HIS A 194 5.17 -11.15 11.95
CA HIS A 194 5.43 -12.57 12.25
C HIS A 194 6.88 -13.00 12.03
N HIS A 195 7.70 -12.21 11.34
CA HIS A 195 9.12 -12.46 11.16
C HIS A 195 9.95 -12.04 12.38
N VAL A 196 9.46 -11.09 13.18
CA VAL A 196 10.20 -10.41 14.27
C VAL A 196 10.79 -11.41 15.26
N VAL A 197 10.03 -12.41 15.71
CA VAL A 197 10.52 -13.40 16.69
C VAL A 197 11.75 -14.16 16.18
N LYS A 198 11.75 -14.55 14.90
CA LYS A 198 12.87 -15.27 14.29
C LYS A 198 14.06 -14.34 14.07
N TYR A 199 13.80 -13.13 13.59
CA TYR A 199 14.81 -12.10 13.37
C TYR A 199 15.52 -11.70 14.67
N HIS A 200 14.74 -11.39 15.71
CA HIS A 200 15.26 -11.12 17.05
C HIS A 200 16.14 -12.27 17.56
N GLY A 201 15.74 -13.52 17.31
CA GLY A 201 16.56 -14.69 17.62
C GLY A 201 17.91 -14.73 16.91
N TRP A 202 18.02 -14.19 15.68
CA TRP A 202 19.31 -13.99 15.02
C TRP A 202 20.13 -12.88 15.67
N MET A 203 19.49 -11.79 16.10
CA MET A 203 20.14 -10.66 16.77
C MET A 203 20.61 -10.97 18.19
N GLN A 204 20.27 -12.15 18.73
CA GLN A 204 20.88 -12.66 19.97
C GLN A 204 22.30 -13.19 19.76
N ASP A 205 22.72 -13.47 18.52
CA ASP A 205 24.08 -13.91 18.20
C ASP A 205 25.04 -12.69 18.11
N PRO A 206 26.06 -12.59 18.99
CA PRO A 206 26.99 -11.47 18.96
C PRO A 206 27.80 -11.40 17.65
N ASP A 207 28.10 -12.53 17.00
CA ASP A 207 28.81 -12.54 15.71
C ASP A 207 27.97 -11.88 14.62
N ILE A 208 26.63 -12.07 14.68
CA ILE A 208 25.71 -11.45 13.71
C ILE A 208 25.63 -9.96 13.97
N ARG A 209 25.40 -9.55 15.22
CA ARG A 209 25.33 -8.12 15.58
C ARG A 209 26.58 -7.35 15.24
N GLU A 210 27.75 -7.91 15.51
CA GLU A 210 29.03 -7.28 15.15
C GLU A 210 29.15 -7.13 13.62
N ALA A 211 28.74 -8.15 12.87
CA ALA A 211 28.78 -8.11 11.41
C ALA A 211 27.76 -7.16 10.78
N THR A 212 26.64 -6.88 11.45
CA THR A 212 25.59 -5.94 11.02
C THR A 212 25.66 -4.58 11.72
N ALA A 213 26.70 -4.35 12.54
CA ALA A 213 26.85 -3.16 13.38
C ALA A 213 25.57 -2.80 14.17
N SER A 214 24.86 -3.82 14.67
CA SER A 214 23.57 -3.66 15.37
C SER A 214 23.73 -3.78 16.88
N GLU A 215 23.04 -2.92 17.62
CA GLU A 215 22.98 -2.99 19.09
C GLU A 215 21.88 -3.96 19.54
N PRO A 216 22.02 -4.58 20.73
CA PRO A 216 20.97 -5.43 21.29
C PRO A 216 19.72 -4.62 21.62
N MET A 217 18.57 -5.13 21.19
CA MET A 217 17.25 -4.57 21.49
C MET A 217 16.38 -5.63 22.16
N THR A 218 15.37 -5.21 22.92
CA THR A 218 14.31 -6.09 23.43
C THR A 218 13.39 -6.54 22.29
N LEU A 219 12.57 -7.56 22.54
CA LEU A 219 11.65 -8.06 21.53
C LEU A 219 10.59 -7.02 21.17
N GLU A 220 10.11 -6.28 22.17
CA GLU A 220 9.14 -5.20 22.01
C GLU A 220 9.70 -4.06 21.16
N GLU A 221 10.94 -3.65 21.44
CA GLU A 221 11.64 -2.63 20.63
C GLU A 221 11.86 -3.11 19.18
N GLU A 222 12.07 -4.40 18.94
CA GLU A 222 12.20 -4.95 17.58
C GLU A 222 10.87 -4.86 16.80
N TYR A 223 9.72 -5.04 17.46
CA TYR A 223 8.42 -4.83 16.82
C TYR A 223 8.20 -3.35 16.45
N GLU A 224 8.57 -2.43 17.34
CA GLU A 224 8.49 -1.00 17.05
C GLU A 224 9.43 -0.61 15.89
N ASN A 225 10.65 -1.13 15.90
CA ASN A 225 11.63 -0.93 14.84
C ASN A 225 11.09 -1.48 13.50
N GLN A 226 10.55 -2.70 13.47
CA GLN A 226 9.94 -3.29 12.29
C GLN A 226 8.83 -2.40 11.70
N GLN A 227 7.92 -1.91 12.53
CA GLN A 227 6.84 -1.02 12.06
C GLN A 227 7.38 0.29 11.47
N SER A 228 8.40 0.87 12.10
CA SER A 228 9.02 2.10 11.62
C SER A 228 9.75 1.90 10.28
N TRP A 229 10.40 0.76 10.08
CA TRP A 229 11.05 0.43 8.81
C TRP A 229 10.02 0.13 7.72
N ARG A 230 8.94 -0.55 8.09
CA ARG A 230 7.87 -0.94 7.18
C ARG A 230 7.10 0.25 6.59
N THR A 231 7.12 1.39 7.27
CA THR A 231 6.39 2.62 6.91
C THR A 231 7.30 3.77 6.48
N SER A 232 8.61 3.54 6.40
CA SER A 232 9.59 4.54 6.00
C SER A 232 9.63 4.70 4.47
N ALA A 233 9.72 5.95 4.01
CA ALA A 233 9.76 6.31 2.59
C ALA A 233 11.16 6.21 1.98
N ASP A 234 12.19 6.15 2.82
CA ASP A 234 13.60 6.10 2.48
C ASP A 234 14.22 4.71 2.73
N LYS A 235 13.41 3.73 3.15
CA LYS A 235 13.85 2.38 3.47
C LYS A 235 13.00 1.31 2.82
N LEU A 236 13.66 0.26 2.31
CA LEU A 236 13.01 -0.98 1.90
C LEU A 236 13.66 -2.13 2.66
N THR A 237 12.84 -3.05 3.16
CA THR A 237 13.31 -4.13 4.02
C THR A 237 12.60 -5.41 3.63
N PHE A 238 13.37 -6.39 3.18
CA PHE A 238 12.86 -7.69 2.79
C PHE A 238 13.51 -8.79 3.61
N ILE A 239 12.69 -9.74 4.05
CA ILE A 239 13.20 -11.01 4.56
C ILE A 239 13.54 -11.92 3.39
N ILE A 240 14.75 -12.48 3.43
CA ILE A 240 15.22 -13.49 2.50
C ILE A 240 14.72 -14.86 3.00
N CYS A 241 13.96 -15.54 2.15
CA CYS A 241 13.51 -16.91 2.36
C CYS A 241 14.11 -17.85 1.31
N LYS A 242 14.05 -19.16 1.60
CA LYS A 242 14.27 -20.23 0.61
C LYS A 242 13.38 -19.99 -0.62
N PRO A 243 13.85 -20.31 -1.83
CA PRO A 243 13.11 -20.03 -3.06
C PRO A 243 11.71 -20.67 -3.04
N ALA A 244 10.74 -19.91 -3.54
CA ALA A 244 9.39 -20.41 -3.80
C ALA A 244 9.40 -21.36 -5.02
N THR A 245 8.34 -22.15 -5.19
CA THR A 245 8.23 -22.99 -6.38
C THR A 245 7.88 -22.12 -7.58
N THR A 246 8.30 -22.51 -8.78
CA THR A 246 7.98 -21.74 -9.99
C THR A 246 6.49 -21.70 -10.31
N ALA A 247 5.72 -22.66 -9.76
CA ALA A 247 4.28 -22.77 -9.91
C ALA A 247 3.48 -21.83 -8.98
N ASP A 248 4.12 -21.24 -7.96
CA ASP A 248 3.45 -20.30 -7.07
C ASP A 248 3.13 -18.99 -7.81
N THR A 249 1.83 -18.70 -7.95
CA THR A 249 1.33 -17.44 -8.52
C THR A 249 1.11 -16.35 -7.47
N SER A 250 1.04 -16.75 -6.20
CA SER A 250 1.05 -15.86 -5.02
C SER A 250 1.85 -16.48 -3.89
N ILE A 251 2.28 -15.64 -2.97
CA ILE A 251 3.05 -15.97 -1.77
C ILE A 251 2.13 -15.70 -0.58
N THR A 252 1.85 -16.73 0.21
CA THR A 252 1.02 -16.61 1.40
C THR A 252 1.92 -16.44 2.62
N ALA A 253 1.66 -15.41 3.41
CA ALA A 253 2.33 -15.16 4.67
C ALA A 253 2.22 -16.39 5.61
N GLN A 254 3.26 -16.61 6.41
CA GLN A 254 3.46 -17.75 7.30
C GLN A 254 3.54 -19.14 6.62
N LYS A 255 3.53 -19.22 5.28
CA LYS A 255 3.69 -20.48 4.54
C LYS A 255 5.00 -20.50 3.74
N GLN A 256 5.13 -19.65 2.73
CA GLN A 256 6.34 -19.58 1.89
C GLN A 256 7.47 -18.77 2.55
N ASP A 257 7.14 -18.01 3.58
CA ASP A 257 8.01 -17.18 4.43
C ASP A 257 7.96 -17.61 5.91
N ALA A 258 7.42 -18.79 6.20
CA ALA A 258 7.43 -19.38 7.54
C ALA A 258 8.84 -19.33 8.16
N SER A 259 8.93 -19.24 9.50
CA SER A 259 10.19 -19.13 10.25
C SER A 259 11.29 -20.13 9.85
N ALA A 260 10.91 -21.37 9.49
CA ALA A 260 11.84 -22.42 9.02
C ALA A 260 12.42 -22.20 7.60
N ARG A 261 11.84 -21.26 6.85
CA ARG A 261 12.23 -20.88 5.49
C ARG A 261 13.02 -19.58 5.44
N MET A 262 12.95 -18.75 6.48
CA MET A 262 13.74 -17.53 6.62
C MET A 262 15.24 -17.85 6.72
N VAL A 263 16.07 -17.14 5.97
CA VAL A 263 17.53 -17.35 5.92
C VAL A 263 18.35 -16.09 6.17
N GLY A 264 17.73 -14.91 6.09
CA GLY A 264 18.38 -13.61 6.28
C GLY A 264 17.47 -12.45 5.89
N ASP A 265 18.04 -11.29 5.64
CA ASP A 265 17.36 -10.06 5.20
C ASP A 265 18.22 -9.26 4.22
N VAL A 266 17.56 -8.41 3.45
CA VAL A 266 18.20 -7.43 2.56
C VAL A 266 17.46 -6.11 2.66
N ASN A 267 18.23 -5.05 2.89
CA ASN A 267 17.72 -3.71 3.17
C ASN A 267 18.29 -2.72 2.16
N PHE A 268 17.49 -1.71 1.85
CA PHE A 268 17.87 -0.58 1.02
C PHE A 268 17.58 0.71 1.76
N PHE A 269 18.52 1.64 1.76
CA PHE A 269 18.38 2.95 2.38
C PHE A 269 18.71 4.04 1.36
N LEU A 270 18.01 5.17 1.40
CA LEU A 270 18.32 6.33 0.58
C LEU A 270 18.91 7.46 1.42
N TYR A 271 19.98 8.04 0.92
CA TYR A 271 20.64 9.20 1.52
C TYR A 271 20.80 10.33 0.50
N ALA A 272 20.74 11.56 0.99
CA ALA A 272 21.23 12.71 0.23
C ALA A 272 22.73 12.54 -0.03
N ASP A 273 23.15 12.83 -1.25
CA ASP A 273 24.54 12.78 -1.63
C ASP A 273 25.25 14.09 -1.26
N ASP A 274 25.59 14.21 0.01
CA ASP A 274 26.18 15.43 0.58
C ASP A 274 27.72 15.45 0.45
N GLU A 275 28.33 14.77 -0.54
CA GLU A 275 29.78 14.86 -0.78
C GLU A 275 30.17 16.27 -1.28
N GLU A 276 30.29 17.19 -0.30
CA GLU A 276 30.90 18.50 -0.41
C GLU A 276 32.36 18.36 -0.87
N GLY A 277 32.63 18.63 -2.14
CA GLY A 277 33.99 18.95 -2.59
C GLY A 277 34.55 18.05 -3.68
N GLN A 278 33.98 18.17 -4.89
CA GLN A 278 34.76 18.36 -6.12
C GLN A 278 33.81 18.64 -7.30
N GLY A 279 33.61 19.93 -7.59
CA GLY A 279 33.17 20.41 -8.91
C GLY A 279 31.73 20.10 -9.32
N GLY A 280 30.77 20.89 -8.83
CA GLY A 280 29.54 21.20 -9.59
C GLY A 280 28.41 20.16 -9.64
N GLY A 281 28.31 19.25 -8.66
CA GLY A 281 27.28 18.20 -8.64
C GLY A 281 26.05 18.54 -7.81
N THR A 282 24.97 18.93 -8.50
CA THR A 282 23.54 18.98 -8.12
C THR A 282 23.12 18.56 -6.70
N ASP A 283 22.57 19.50 -5.91
CA ASP A 283 21.88 19.33 -4.60
C ASP A 283 20.73 18.29 -4.55
N ASN A 284 20.50 17.58 -5.67
CA ASN A 284 19.38 16.68 -5.92
C ASN A 284 19.80 15.20 -6.05
N ALA A 285 21.09 14.88 -5.97
CA ALA A 285 21.54 13.49 -6.08
C ALA A 285 21.28 12.70 -4.79
N LEU A 286 20.94 11.41 -4.95
CA LEU A 286 20.82 10.44 -3.87
C LEU A 286 21.85 9.31 -4.05
N ILE A 287 22.26 8.72 -2.93
CA ILE A 287 22.97 7.44 -2.89
C ILE A 287 22.08 6.40 -2.21
N GLY A 288 21.98 5.21 -2.79
CA GLY A 288 21.31 4.07 -2.20
C GLY A 288 22.28 3.15 -1.47
N GLU A 289 22.11 2.91 -0.16
CA GLU A 289 22.89 1.92 0.58
C GLU A 289 22.19 0.56 0.57
N VAL A 290 22.94 -0.51 0.36
CA VAL A 290 22.42 -1.89 0.39
C VAL A 290 23.06 -2.66 1.53
N ASP A 291 22.24 -3.17 2.44
CA ASP A 291 22.68 -4.10 3.48
C ASP A 291 22.11 -5.49 3.22
N VAL A 292 22.91 -6.52 3.45
CA VAL A 292 22.50 -7.91 3.27
C VAL A 292 23.10 -8.79 4.36
N MET A 293 22.26 -9.61 4.98
CA MET A 293 22.66 -10.54 6.01
C MET A 293 22.12 -11.94 5.73
N ILE A 294 22.96 -12.96 5.88
CA ILE A 294 22.56 -14.38 5.85
C ILE A 294 22.88 -14.97 7.22
N ALA A 295 21.83 -15.20 8.01
CA ALA A 295 21.93 -15.39 9.45
C ALA A 295 22.70 -16.68 9.77
N ALA A 296 22.12 -17.82 9.40
CA ALA A 296 22.68 -19.12 9.72
C ALA A 296 23.93 -19.42 8.88
N LYS A 297 25.03 -19.80 9.53
CA LYS A 297 26.31 -20.15 8.88
C LYS A 297 26.14 -21.24 7.80
N GLU A 298 25.24 -22.20 8.02
CA GLU A 298 24.86 -23.28 7.07
C GLU A 298 24.17 -22.81 5.77
N HIS A 299 23.71 -21.56 5.72
CA HIS A 299 23.12 -20.95 4.53
C HIS A 299 24.10 -20.06 3.78
N ARG A 300 25.25 -19.71 4.38
CA ARG A 300 26.28 -18.87 3.75
C ARG A 300 26.99 -19.63 2.63
N GLY A 301 27.49 -18.90 1.62
CA GLY A 301 28.19 -19.49 0.47
C GLY A 301 27.28 -20.26 -0.51
N ARG A 302 25.97 -20.26 -0.32
CA ARG A 302 24.98 -20.95 -1.18
C ARG A 302 24.32 -20.06 -2.23
N GLY A 303 24.76 -18.80 -2.34
CA GLY A 303 24.27 -17.84 -3.32
C GLY A 303 23.00 -17.08 -2.93
N TYR A 304 22.48 -17.23 -1.70
CA TYR A 304 21.30 -16.48 -1.23
C TYR A 304 21.52 -14.97 -1.23
N GLY A 305 22.62 -14.48 -0.62
CA GLY A 305 22.91 -13.04 -0.55
C GLY A 305 23.09 -12.40 -1.92
N GLU A 306 23.78 -13.09 -2.83
CA GLU A 306 23.95 -12.65 -4.22
C GLU A 306 22.62 -12.55 -4.97
N ALA A 307 21.76 -13.56 -4.83
CA ALA A 307 20.44 -13.53 -5.43
C ALA A 307 19.56 -12.42 -4.83
N ALA A 308 19.58 -12.25 -3.50
CA ALA A 308 18.81 -11.25 -2.79
C ALA A 308 19.17 -9.83 -3.24
N VAL A 309 20.46 -9.48 -3.25
CA VAL A 309 20.90 -8.15 -3.70
C VAL A 309 20.54 -7.93 -5.17
N ARG A 310 20.72 -8.93 -6.04
CA ARG A 310 20.33 -8.76 -7.45
C ARG A 310 18.84 -8.49 -7.61
N HIS A 311 17.99 -9.26 -6.94
CA HIS A 311 16.55 -9.11 -7.06
C HIS A 311 16.04 -7.81 -6.42
N LEU A 312 16.62 -7.37 -5.30
CA LEU A 312 16.35 -6.06 -4.71
C LEU A 312 16.70 -4.92 -5.67
N LEU A 313 17.89 -4.94 -6.27
CA LEU A 313 18.32 -3.87 -7.17
C LEU A 313 17.55 -3.88 -8.51
N LEU A 314 17.12 -5.04 -9.00
CA LEU A 314 16.20 -5.15 -10.15
C LEU A 314 14.82 -4.59 -9.82
N TYR A 315 14.33 -4.81 -8.60
CA TYR A 315 13.10 -4.21 -8.12
C TYR A 315 13.22 -2.68 -8.07
N ILE A 316 14.28 -2.16 -7.44
CA ILE A 316 14.54 -0.72 -7.38
C ILE A 316 14.65 -0.12 -8.77
N GLN A 317 15.32 -0.78 -9.72
CA GLN A 317 15.37 -0.29 -11.10
C GLN A 317 13.99 -0.21 -11.76
N THR A 318 13.11 -1.17 -11.48
CA THR A 318 11.76 -1.22 -12.06
C THR A 318 10.83 -0.17 -11.44
N HIS A 319 11.03 0.13 -10.16
CA HIS A 319 10.17 1.03 -9.37
C HIS A 319 10.84 2.36 -9.00
N LEU A 320 11.96 2.70 -9.63
CA LEU A 320 12.78 3.85 -9.24
C LEU A 320 12.00 5.16 -9.29
N ASP A 321 11.18 5.36 -10.31
CA ASP A 321 10.37 6.58 -10.46
C ASP A 321 9.41 6.73 -9.28
N ALA A 322 8.75 5.63 -8.88
CA ALA A 322 7.91 5.62 -7.70
C ALA A 322 8.74 5.95 -6.45
N VAL A 323 9.90 5.29 -6.27
CA VAL A 323 10.84 5.48 -5.14
C VAL A 323 11.22 6.96 -4.98
N LEU A 324 11.55 7.61 -6.10
CA LEU A 324 11.97 9.01 -6.13
C LEU A 324 10.81 10.00 -5.93
N GLU A 325 9.58 9.66 -6.33
CA GLU A 325 8.40 10.49 -6.08
C GLU A 325 8.06 10.68 -4.60
N GLU A 326 8.46 9.73 -3.73
CA GLU A 326 8.30 9.88 -2.28
C GLU A 326 9.35 10.81 -1.66
N GLN A 327 10.42 11.11 -2.39
CA GLN A 327 11.49 11.98 -1.90
C GLN A 327 11.15 13.46 -2.12
N PRO A 328 11.50 14.34 -1.18
CA PRO A 328 11.26 15.77 -1.34
C PRO A 328 12.17 16.37 -2.43
N GLY A 329 11.54 17.02 -3.40
CA GLY A 329 12.21 17.69 -4.51
C GLY A 329 12.44 16.78 -5.72
N ASN A 330 13.01 17.33 -6.78
CA ASN A 330 13.33 16.58 -7.99
C ASN A 330 14.66 15.84 -7.80
N ARG A 331 14.62 14.64 -7.21
CA ARG A 331 15.78 13.84 -6.86
C ARG A 331 16.14 12.82 -7.94
N SER A 332 17.40 12.39 -7.98
CA SER A 332 17.87 11.31 -8.85
C SER A 332 18.85 10.40 -8.13
N LEU A 333 18.71 9.08 -8.28
CA LEU A 333 19.67 8.11 -7.74
C LEU A 333 20.96 8.11 -8.58
N ARG A 334 22.08 8.50 -7.99
CA ARG A 334 23.38 8.59 -8.69
C ARG A 334 24.17 7.29 -8.60
N ALA A 335 24.19 6.68 -7.43
CA ALA A 335 25.01 5.52 -7.15
C ALA A 335 24.40 4.66 -6.05
N LEU A 336 24.88 3.43 -5.98
CA LEU A 336 24.69 2.54 -4.86
C LEU A 336 25.97 2.47 -4.05
N MET A 337 25.86 2.27 -2.74
CA MET A 337 26.99 2.02 -1.87
C MET A 337 26.71 0.86 -0.92
N VAL A 338 27.78 0.31 -0.37
CA VAL A 338 27.76 -0.62 0.76
C VAL A 338 28.91 -0.31 1.68
N LYS A 339 28.70 -0.48 2.99
CA LYS A 339 29.74 -0.37 4.00
C LYS A 339 29.97 -1.75 4.59
N ILE A 340 31.21 -2.20 4.53
CA ILE A 340 31.55 -3.58 4.91
C ILE A 340 32.77 -3.57 5.80
N GLN A 341 32.66 -4.19 6.97
CA GLN A 341 33.80 -4.44 7.85
C GLN A 341 34.98 -5.04 7.08
N GLN A 342 36.19 -4.48 7.24
CA GLN A 342 37.37 -4.84 6.44
C GLN A 342 37.67 -6.35 6.51
N GLY A 343 37.42 -6.97 7.67
CA GLY A 343 37.59 -8.40 7.92
C GLY A 343 36.54 -9.30 7.25
N ASN A 344 35.39 -8.77 6.83
CA ASN A 344 34.31 -9.54 6.20
C ASN A 344 34.59 -9.80 4.71
N ARG A 345 35.55 -10.70 4.46
CA ARG A 345 35.94 -11.11 3.10
C ARG A 345 34.79 -11.70 2.28
N GLY A 346 33.81 -12.31 2.94
CA GLY A 346 32.65 -12.91 2.29
C GLY A 346 31.77 -11.86 1.61
N SER A 347 31.37 -10.82 2.34
CA SER A 347 30.58 -9.72 1.79
C SER A 347 31.38 -8.90 0.78
N ARG A 348 32.68 -8.65 1.02
CA ARG A 348 33.54 -7.97 0.04
C ARG A 348 33.58 -8.70 -1.31
N GLY A 349 33.88 -10.00 -1.28
CA GLY A 349 33.91 -10.81 -2.51
C GLY A 349 32.53 -10.97 -3.17
N LEU A 350 31.44 -10.86 -2.40
CA LEU A 350 30.08 -10.78 -2.94
C LEU A 350 29.87 -9.49 -3.72
N PHE A 351 30.15 -8.33 -3.12
CA PHE A 351 29.91 -7.04 -3.77
C PHE A 351 30.89 -6.74 -4.91
N GLU A 352 32.12 -7.23 -4.85
CA GLU A 352 33.05 -7.23 -5.99
C GLU A 352 32.47 -7.98 -7.19
N LYS A 353 31.87 -9.16 -6.98
CA LYS A 353 31.19 -9.93 -8.05
C LYS A 353 29.94 -9.25 -8.60
N LEU A 354 29.29 -8.41 -7.79
CA LEU A 354 28.15 -7.60 -8.22
C LEU A 354 28.58 -6.34 -8.98
N GLY A 355 29.89 -6.09 -9.08
CA GLY A 355 30.47 -4.97 -9.82
C GLY A 355 30.78 -3.74 -8.96
N PHE A 356 30.57 -3.80 -7.64
CA PHE A 356 30.95 -2.71 -6.74
C PHE A 356 32.48 -2.62 -6.66
N ALA A 357 32.99 -1.39 -6.66
CA ALA A 357 34.40 -1.12 -6.49
C ALA A 357 34.64 -0.40 -5.16
N GLN A 358 35.71 -0.77 -4.46
CA GLN A 358 36.12 -0.04 -3.26
C GLN A 358 36.43 1.43 -3.61
N GLN A 359 35.87 2.35 -2.83
CA GLN A 359 36.13 3.79 -2.94
C GLN A 359 36.84 4.26 -1.67
N GLY A 360 38.07 4.76 -1.82
CA GLY A 360 38.89 5.23 -0.72
C GLY A 360 39.50 4.11 0.14
N ASP A 361 40.09 4.52 1.26
CA ASP A 361 40.70 3.64 2.25
C ASP A 361 39.68 3.19 3.32
N VAL A 362 40.11 2.28 4.18
CA VAL A 362 39.34 1.84 5.35
C VAL A 362 39.07 3.04 6.25
N ASN A 363 37.80 3.24 6.65
CA ASN A 363 37.42 4.36 7.50
C ASN A 363 37.89 4.16 8.96
N TYR A 364 37.68 5.17 9.80
CA TYR A 364 38.04 5.11 11.23
C TYR A 364 37.34 3.97 11.99
N PHE A 365 36.20 3.49 11.49
CA PHE A 365 35.43 2.38 12.06
C PHE A 365 35.85 1.00 11.54
N GLY A 366 36.90 0.90 10.73
CA GLY A 366 37.37 -0.38 10.18
C GLY A 366 36.55 -0.88 8.99
N GLU A 367 35.73 -0.03 8.37
CA GLU A 367 34.86 -0.38 7.26
C GLU A 367 35.41 0.08 5.91
N VAL A 368 35.07 -0.66 4.87
CA VAL A 368 35.35 -0.34 3.47
C VAL A 368 34.05 0.12 2.83
N LYS A 369 34.06 1.32 2.24
CA LYS A 369 33.00 1.80 1.35
C LYS A 369 33.23 1.21 -0.05
N MET A 370 32.24 0.51 -0.58
CA MET A 370 32.24 0.10 -1.99
C MET A 370 31.07 0.73 -2.71
N VAL A 371 31.28 1.14 -3.96
CA VAL A 371 30.30 1.92 -4.74
C VAL A 371 30.08 1.29 -6.12
N LEU A 372 28.84 1.36 -6.57
CA LEU A 372 28.41 1.02 -7.92
C LEU A 372 27.66 2.21 -8.53
N ASP A 373 28.16 2.75 -9.63
CA ASP A 373 27.49 3.82 -10.37
C ASP A 373 26.14 3.33 -10.94
N TRP A 374 25.08 4.13 -10.74
CA TRP A 374 23.70 3.74 -11.06
C TRP A 374 23.25 4.10 -12.49
N ARG A 375 24.01 4.88 -13.27
CA ARG A 375 23.65 5.43 -14.62
C ARG A 375 22.40 4.83 -15.29
N ASP A 376 22.54 3.66 -15.91
CA ASP A 376 21.50 2.98 -16.69
C ASP A 376 20.85 1.80 -15.93
N GLY A 377 21.00 1.77 -14.60
CA GLY A 377 20.58 0.69 -13.72
C GLY A 377 21.54 -0.50 -13.70
N VAL A 378 20.98 -1.67 -13.35
CA VAL A 378 21.73 -2.92 -13.16
C VAL A 378 21.36 -4.03 -14.14
N ARG A 379 20.17 -4.01 -14.74
CA ARG A 379 19.56 -5.10 -15.52
C ARG A 379 20.47 -5.68 -16.60
N ASP A 380 21.11 -4.82 -17.38
CA ASP A 380 21.85 -5.21 -18.59
C ASP A 380 23.37 -5.00 -18.47
N ARG A 381 23.88 -4.87 -17.24
CA ARG A 381 25.31 -4.59 -17.00
C ARG A 381 26.23 -5.71 -17.46
N ASP A 382 25.83 -6.96 -17.20
CA ASP A 382 26.56 -8.16 -17.63
C ASP A 382 25.62 -9.37 -17.75
N ALA A 383 26.17 -10.51 -18.16
CA ALA A 383 25.40 -11.73 -18.36
C ALA A 383 24.74 -12.27 -17.08
N ALA A 384 25.31 -12.01 -15.90
CA ALA A 384 24.77 -12.46 -14.62
C ALA A 384 23.58 -11.61 -14.20
N TRP A 385 23.65 -10.29 -14.39
CA TRP A 385 22.50 -9.38 -14.19
C TRP A 385 21.36 -9.69 -15.16
N ALA A 386 21.67 -9.89 -16.44
CA ALA A 386 20.68 -10.25 -17.44
C ALA A 386 20.02 -11.61 -17.14
N ALA A 387 20.76 -12.57 -16.56
CA ALA A 387 20.21 -13.84 -16.10
C ALA A 387 19.26 -13.65 -14.90
N ALA A 388 19.67 -12.88 -13.88
CA ALA A 388 18.82 -12.58 -12.74
C ALA A 388 17.53 -11.85 -13.14
N ALA A 389 17.61 -10.95 -14.12
CA ALA A 389 16.45 -10.24 -14.66
C ALA A 389 15.43 -11.17 -15.34
N ARG A 390 15.88 -12.22 -16.03
CA ARG A 390 14.99 -13.23 -16.63
C ARG A 390 14.28 -14.10 -15.58
N GLU A 391 14.88 -14.26 -14.41
CA GLU A 391 14.35 -15.07 -13.32
C GLU A 391 13.53 -14.26 -12.31
N HIS A 392 13.68 -12.93 -12.31
CA HIS A 392 13.01 -12.01 -11.40
C HIS A 392 11.51 -11.96 -11.70
N ARG A 393 10.69 -12.25 -10.68
CA ARG A 393 9.23 -12.17 -10.76
C ARG A 393 8.68 -11.48 -9.53
N GLU A 394 7.87 -10.46 -9.75
CA GLU A 394 7.05 -9.87 -8.70
C GLU A 394 5.73 -10.64 -8.64
N VAL A 395 5.44 -11.22 -7.47
CA VAL A 395 4.29 -12.11 -7.24
C VAL A 395 3.49 -11.58 -6.08
N LYS A 396 2.17 -11.75 -6.14
CA LYS A 396 1.29 -11.20 -5.12
C LYS A 396 1.62 -11.80 -3.75
N TYR A 397 1.81 -10.96 -2.73
CA TYR A 397 1.97 -11.33 -1.34
C TYR A 397 0.62 -11.17 -0.63
N GLU A 398 0.17 -12.24 0.02
CA GLU A 398 -1.16 -12.34 0.60
C GLU A 398 -1.04 -12.62 2.09
N ALA A 399 -1.85 -11.91 2.89
CA ALA A 399 -1.96 -12.19 4.31
C ALA A 399 -2.38 -13.65 4.55
N ALA A 400 -1.94 -14.21 5.68
CA ALA A 400 -2.40 -15.52 6.10
C ALA A 400 -3.93 -15.47 6.32
N PRO A 401 -4.69 -16.48 5.84
CA PRO A 401 -6.15 -16.53 5.96
C PRO A 401 -6.65 -16.66 7.40
#